data_AF-A0A6V7Q652-F1
#
_entry.id   AF-A0A6V7Q652-F1
#
_cell.length_a   1.000
_cell.length_b   1.000
_cell.length_c   1.000
_cell.angle_alpha   90.00
_cell.angle_beta   90.00
_cell.angle_gamma   90.00
#
_symmetry.space_group_name_H-M   'P 1'
#
loop_
_entity.id
_entity.type
_entity.pdbx_description
1 polymer ?
#
loop_
_entity_poly.entity_id
_entity_poly.type
_entity_poly.pdbx_seq_one_letter_code
_entity_poly.pdbx_strand_id
1 'polypeptide(L)'
;MDSIKELTIIPSPANDQIPVCTSRHEVPAIVFSTGGFVGNLFHDFTDILIPLYITSREYNGDVRFLVTNFNWQWIMKYQPMLLQLSKYPIIDLDGESRVHCFPFVHVGLKSHKELALIPRYLQNNYSMSDFKEFLRQCFSLKRASVDKRRKPRLLMLLRRGSRSLMNEKEVVSMAKSVGFRVVAARPEATGDVARFARVVNSCDAMMGVHGAGLTNMVFLRTDARGGGAGRAVGELKWPAARFRRATAGMG
;
A
#
# COMPACT_ATOMS: atom_id res chain seq x y z
N MET A 1 15.18 15.62 2.02
CA MET A 1 14.87 14.21 1.68
C MET A 1 15.82 13.39 2.50
N ASP A 2 15.31 12.56 3.39
CA ASP A 2 16.19 11.73 4.21
C ASP A 2 16.74 10.62 3.34
N SER A 3 18.07 10.50 3.31
CA SER A 3 18.74 9.42 2.61
C SER A 3 18.32 8.07 3.21
N ILE A 4 18.07 7.08 2.35
CA ILE A 4 17.87 5.72 2.81
C ILE A 4 19.21 5.23 3.37
N LYS A 5 19.19 4.65 4.57
CA LYS A 5 20.37 4.11 5.21
C LYS A 5 20.87 2.91 4.41
N GLU A 6 22.13 2.96 4.03
CA GLU A 6 22.79 1.87 3.32
C GLU A 6 23.10 0.71 4.28
N LEU A 7 22.95 -0.51 3.77
CA LEU A 7 23.32 -1.73 4.48
C LEU A 7 24.45 -2.41 3.71
N THR A 8 25.49 -2.82 4.43
CA THR A 8 26.63 -3.54 3.86
C THR A 8 26.44 -5.04 4.06
N ILE A 9 26.50 -5.80 2.97
CA ILE A 9 26.54 -7.26 3.01
C ILE A 9 28.00 -7.68 2.97
N ILE A 10 28.48 -8.25 4.07
CA ILE A 10 29.85 -8.72 4.19
C ILE A 10 29.80 -10.26 4.08
N PRO A 11 30.47 -10.87 3.10
CA PRO A 11 30.60 -12.33 3.06
C PRO A 11 31.39 -12.79 4.30
N SER A 12 31.05 -13.96 4.83
CA SER A 12 31.71 -14.48 6.04
C SER A 12 33.24 -14.46 5.87
N PRO A 13 33.99 -13.78 6.75
CA PRO A 13 35.43 -13.98 6.84
C PRO A 13 35.71 -15.40 7.35
N ALA A 14 36.98 -15.82 7.37
CA ALA A 14 37.38 -17.05 8.06
C ALA A 14 36.85 -17.05 9.52
N ASN A 15 36.53 -18.24 10.05
CA ASN A 15 35.70 -18.50 11.25
C ASN A 15 35.89 -17.54 12.45
N ASP A 16 37.08 -16.98 12.66
CA ASP A 16 37.43 -16.19 13.85
C ASP A 16 36.85 -14.76 13.87
N GLN A 17 36.17 -14.30 12.81
CA GLN A 17 35.56 -12.96 12.74
C GLN A 17 34.03 -12.97 12.63
N ILE A 18 33.38 -14.14 12.72
CA ILE A 18 31.92 -14.22 12.66
C ILE A 18 31.33 -13.74 13.99
N PRO A 19 30.48 -12.69 14.00
CA PRO A 19 29.88 -12.22 15.24
C PRO A 19 29.04 -13.31 15.91
N VAL A 20 29.21 -13.48 17.22
CA VAL A 20 28.45 -14.46 18.00
C VAL A 20 27.00 -14.01 18.08
N CYS A 21 26.08 -14.92 17.76
CA CYS A 21 24.64 -14.67 17.85
C CYS A 21 24.21 -14.37 19.29
N THR A 22 23.79 -13.14 19.54
CA THR A 22 23.17 -12.76 20.82
C THR A 22 21.66 -13.05 20.86
N SER A 23 21.02 -13.12 19.69
CA SER A 23 19.62 -13.48 19.54
C SER A 23 19.45 -14.38 18.32
N ARG A 24 18.95 -15.59 18.54
CA ARG A 24 18.74 -16.57 17.47
C ARG A 24 17.25 -16.67 17.14
N HIS A 25 16.93 -16.67 15.85
CA HIS A 25 15.57 -16.76 15.32
C HIS A 25 15.45 -18.02 14.46
N GLU A 26 14.31 -18.69 14.51
CA GLU A 26 14.04 -19.92 13.76
C GLU A 26 13.33 -19.66 12.42
N VAL A 27 12.84 -18.44 12.21
CA VAL A 27 12.16 -17.99 11.00
C VAL A 27 13.05 -17.10 10.14
N PRO A 28 12.83 -16.99 8.82
CA PRO A 28 13.54 -16.03 7.99
C PRO A 28 13.24 -14.58 8.38
N ALA A 29 14.05 -13.66 7.85
CA ALA A 29 13.82 -12.23 7.98
C ALA A 29 13.68 -11.53 6.61
N ILE A 30 12.92 -10.45 6.56
CA ILE A 30 12.90 -9.48 5.45
C ILE A 30 13.40 -8.14 5.96
N VAL A 31 14.36 -7.56 5.26
CA VAL A 31 14.92 -6.24 5.54
C VAL A 31 14.32 -5.21 4.59
N PHE A 32 13.75 -4.13 5.12
CA PHE A 32 13.29 -2.99 4.33
C PHE A 32 13.44 -1.66 5.08
N SER A 33 13.33 -0.55 4.36
CA SER A 33 13.43 0.79 4.94
C SER A 33 12.07 1.47 5.02
N THR A 34 11.82 2.25 6.06
CA THR A 34 10.69 3.19 6.16
C THR A 34 11.08 4.65 5.91
N GLY A 35 12.26 4.89 5.31
CA GLY A 35 12.74 6.21 4.89
C GLY A 35 12.42 6.56 3.42
N GLY A 36 13.08 7.58 2.88
CA GLY A 36 12.90 8.00 1.47
C GLY A 36 11.64 8.84 1.23
N PHE A 37 10.79 8.41 0.28
CA PHE A 37 9.58 9.15 -0.15
C PHE A 37 8.32 8.82 0.66
N VAL A 38 8.47 8.04 1.73
CA VAL A 38 7.41 7.63 2.64
C VAL A 38 6.71 8.84 3.26
N GLY A 39 5.39 8.73 3.49
CA GLY A 39 4.61 9.78 4.17
C GLY A 39 3.33 10.17 3.45
N ASN A 40 3.19 9.83 2.17
CA ASN A 40 1.91 9.90 1.47
C ASN A 40 1.48 8.51 0.96
N LEU A 41 0.16 8.34 0.83
CA LEU A 41 -0.44 7.03 0.55
C LEU A 41 0.06 6.39 -0.75
N PHE A 42 0.49 7.17 -1.75
CA PHE A 42 1.03 6.60 -2.98
C PHE A 42 2.35 5.87 -2.70
N HIS A 43 3.36 6.59 -2.20
CA HIS A 43 4.66 6.01 -1.89
C HIS A 43 4.58 4.92 -0.82
N ASP A 44 3.74 5.11 0.20
CA ASP A 44 3.51 4.07 1.22
C ASP A 44 3.07 2.74 0.57
N PHE A 45 2.19 2.78 -0.44
CA PHE A 45 1.72 1.58 -1.14
C PHE A 45 2.67 1.07 -2.22
N THR A 46 3.22 1.96 -3.05
CA THR A 46 4.05 1.59 -4.21
C THR A 46 5.42 1.11 -3.81
N ASP A 47 6.03 1.77 -2.82
CA ASP A 47 7.44 1.59 -2.51
C ASP A 47 7.61 0.56 -1.39
N ILE A 48 6.61 0.41 -0.52
CA ILE A 48 6.69 -0.48 0.64
C ILE A 48 5.56 -1.50 0.70
N LEU A 49 4.28 -1.12 0.86
CA LEU A 49 3.26 -2.10 1.28
C LEU A 49 2.95 -3.18 0.23
N ILE A 50 2.88 -2.84 -1.06
CA ILE A 50 2.68 -3.84 -2.12
C ILE A 50 3.94 -4.71 -2.27
N PRO A 51 5.16 -4.14 -2.38
CA PRO A 51 6.39 -4.93 -2.40
C PRO A 51 6.57 -5.83 -1.17
N LEU A 52 6.21 -5.34 0.02
CA LEU A 52 6.25 -6.09 1.27
C LEU A 52 5.24 -7.24 1.24
N TYR A 53 4.00 -7.00 0.78
CA TYR A 53 3.04 -8.08 0.56
C TYR A 53 3.58 -9.12 -0.41
N ILE A 54 4.13 -8.71 -1.56
CA ILE A 54 4.72 -9.63 -2.55
C ILE A 54 5.84 -10.48 -1.94
N THR A 55 6.73 -9.85 -1.18
CA THR A 55 7.93 -10.49 -0.63
C THR A 55 7.61 -11.39 0.56
N SER A 56 6.65 -11.00 1.42
CA SER A 56 6.35 -11.71 2.66
C SER A 56 5.31 -12.81 2.52
N ARG A 57 4.47 -12.78 1.46
CA ARG A 57 3.33 -13.68 1.35
C ARG A 57 3.71 -15.15 1.28
N GLU A 58 4.87 -15.47 0.69
CA GLU A 58 5.39 -16.85 0.62
C GLU A 58 5.66 -17.47 1.99
N TYR A 59 5.90 -16.65 3.03
CA TYR A 59 6.19 -17.13 4.38
C TYR A 59 4.94 -17.32 5.26
N ASN A 60 3.75 -16.95 4.79
CA ASN A 60 2.49 -17.11 5.54
C ASN A 60 2.54 -16.61 7.01
N GLY A 61 3.22 -15.48 7.24
CA GLY A 61 3.41 -14.88 8.56
C GLY A 61 4.62 -15.39 9.34
N ASP A 62 5.25 -16.49 8.89
CA ASP A 62 6.47 -17.05 9.50
C ASP A 62 7.74 -16.37 8.99
N VAL A 63 7.78 -15.04 9.14
CA VAL A 63 8.91 -14.19 8.75
C VAL A 63 8.99 -13.01 9.70
N ARG A 64 10.19 -12.56 10.05
CA ARG A 64 10.41 -11.38 10.89
C ARG A 64 10.80 -10.17 10.06
N PHE A 65 10.33 -8.98 10.44
CA PHE A 65 10.70 -7.73 9.77
C PHE A 65 11.83 -7.02 10.49
N LEU A 66 12.87 -6.67 9.73
CA LEU A 66 13.99 -5.86 10.17
C LEU A 66 13.93 -4.54 9.42
N VAL A 67 13.78 -3.42 10.13
CA VAL A 67 13.44 -2.15 9.51
C VAL A 67 14.54 -1.12 9.77
N THR A 68 15.05 -0.50 8.70
CA THR A 68 15.94 0.66 8.76
C THR A 68 15.19 1.96 8.49
N ASN A 69 15.81 3.10 8.81
CA ASN A 69 15.16 4.40 8.84
C ASN A 69 13.82 4.32 9.59
N PHE A 70 13.87 3.76 10.80
CA PHE A 70 12.69 3.27 11.51
C PHE A 70 11.72 4.42 11.84
N ASN A 71 10.56 4.42 11.18
CA ASN A 71 9.54 5.42 11.35
C ASN A 71 8.37 4.85 12.16
N TRP A 72 8.38 5.08 13.47
CA TRP A 72 7.32 4.62 14.39
C TRP A 72 5.91 5.06 13.94
N GLN A 73 5.76 6.28 13.45
CA GLN A 73 4.45 6.78 13.01
C GLN A 73 3.93 5.99 11.80
N TRP A 74 4.81 5.63 10.87
CA TRP A 74 4.47 4.78 9.73
C TRP A 74 4.11 3.35 10.15
N ILE A 75 4.89 2.77 11.07
CA ILE A 75 4.64 1.43 11.62
C ILE A 75 3.27 1.37 12.29
N MET A 76 2.92 2.36 13.12
CA MET A 76 1.61 2.42 13.77
C MET A 76 0.48 2.65 12.76
N LYS A 77 0.69 3.51 11.75
CA LYS A 77 -0.30 3.77 10.69
C LYS A 77 -0.68 2.51 9.92
N TYR A 78 0.27 1.60 9.68
CA TYR A 78 0.07 0.36 8.91
C TYR A 78 0.12 -0.92 9.74
N GLN A 79 0.06 -0.80 11.08
CA GLN A 79 0.06 -1.93 12.01
C GLN A 79 -0.96 -3.02 11.64
N PRO A 80 -2.21 -2.72 11.20
CA PRO A 80 -3.16 -3.76 10.80
C PRO A 80 -2.69 -4.64 9.65
N MET A 81 -1.86 -4.12 8.74
CA MET A 81 -1.26 -4.88 7.65
C MET A 81 -0.03 -5.65 8.14
N LEU A 82 0.86 -4.99 8.89
CA LEU A 82 2.11 -5.58 9.36
C LEU A 82 1.87 -6.81 10.26
N LEU A 83 0.86 -6.75 11.14
CA LEU A 83 0.46 -7.88 12.00
C LEU A 83 -0.14 -9.06 11.23
N GLN A 84 -0.66 -8.83 10.01
CA GLN A 84 -1.18 -9.91 9.15
C GLN A 84 -0.08 -10.50 8.26
N LEU A 85 1.01 -9.77 8.03
CA LEU A 85 2.15 -10.23 7.22
C LEU A 85 3.24 -10.91 8.03
N SER A 86 3.31 -10.67 9.34
CA SER A 86 4.26 -11.30 10.25
C SER A 86 3.62 -11.57 11.61
N LYS A 87 3.88 -12.76 12.15
CA LYS A 87 3.47 -13.16 13.51
C LYS A 87 4.44 -12.63 14.58
N TYR A 88 5.56 -12.00 14.18
CA TYR A 88 6.67 -11.64 15.07
C TYR A 88 6.80 -10.12 15.23
N PRO A 89 7.33 -9.64 16.37
CA PRO A 89 7.60 -8.22 16.55
C PRO A 89 8.66 -7.72 15.56
N ILE A 90 8.45 -6.53 15.02
CA ILE A 90 9.40 -5.83 14.14
C ILE A 90 10.65 -5.45 14.93
N ILE A 91 11.82 -5.60 14.32
CA ILE A 91 13.08 -5.11 14.88
C ILE A 91 13.44 -3.80 14.20
N ASP A 92 13.66 -2.77 15.01
CA ASP A 92 14.27 -1.52 14.60
C ASP A 92 15.79 -1.72 14.49
N LEU A 93 16.32 -1.76 13.26
CA LEU A 93 17.75 -1.94 13.01
C LEU A 93 18.57 -0.67 13.25
N ASP A 94 17.95 0.50 13.41
CA ASP A 94 18.68 1.74 13.68
C ASP A 94 19.07 1.86 15.15
N GLY A 95 18.22 1.35 16.04
CA GLY A 95 18.46 1.30 17.48
C GLY A 95 18.98 -0.04 18.01
N GLU A 96 19.17 -1.05 17.16
CA GLU A 96 19.59 -2.39 17.60
C GLU A 96 21.10 -2.48 17.81
N SER A 97 21.50 -3.10 18.93
CA SER A 97 22.90 -3.34 19.29
C SER A 97 23.26 -4.83 19.34
N ARG A 98 22.25 -5.71 19.27
CA ARG A 98 22.40 -7.16 19.28
C ARG A 98 22.74 -7.71 17.90
N VAL A 99 23.45 -8.83 17.90
CA VAL A 99 23.64 -9.69 16.73
C VAL A 99 22.46 -10.64 16.62
N HIS A 100 21.67 -10.50 15.56
CA HIS A 100 20.54 -11.36 15.24
C HIS A 100 20.92 -12.39 14.18
N CYS A 101 20.70 -13.67 14.46
CA CYS A 101 20.97 -14.75 13.52
C CYS A 101 19.67 -15.38 13.04
N PHE A 102 19.53 -15.49 11.72
CA PHE A 102 18.39 -16.06 11.03
C PHE A 102 18.85 -17.20 10.12
N PRO A 103 18.02 -18.21 9.84
CA PRO A 103 18.33 -19.24 8.86
C PRO A 103 18.47 -18.68 7.44
N PHE A 104 17.73 -17.62 7.11
CA PHE A 104 17.77 -16.92 5.83
C PHE A 104 17.31 -15.47 6.00
N VAL A 105 17.89 -14.55 5.23
CA VAL A 105 17.52 -13.14 5.21
C VAL A 105 17.29 -12.68 3.77
N HIS A 106 16.11 -12.11 3.51
CA HIS A 106 15.80 -11.41 2.28
C HIS A 106 16.12 -9.92 2.45
N VAL A 107 17.09 -9.41 1.69
CA VAL A 107 17.47 -7.98 1.75
C VAL A 107 16.77 -7.20 0.65
N GLY A 108 15.88 -6.29 1.03
CA GLY A 108 15.08 -5.48 0.10
C GLY A 108 13.68 -6.06 -0.13
N LEU A 109 12.94 -5.45 -1.04
CA LEU A 109 11.57 -5.86 -1.40
C LEU A 109 11.46 -6.15 -2.90
N LYS A 110 10.73 -7.21 -3.24
CA LYS A 110 10.35 -7.54 -4.62
C LYS A 110 9.26 -6.59 -5.10
N SER A 111 9.53 -5.82 -6.15
CA SER A 111 8.54 -4.95 -6.82
C SER A 111 8.41 -5.32 -8.29
N HIS A 112 7.20 -5.15 -8.84
CA HIS A 112 6.94 -5.38 -10.26
C HIS A 112 6.76 -4.07 -11.00
N LYS A 113 5.73 -3.30 -10.62
CA LYS A 113 5.35 -2.00 -11.18
C LYS A 113 4.58 -1.20 -10.13
N GLU A 114 4.48 0.11 -10.32
CA GLU A 114 3.69 0.99 -9.46
C GLU A 114 2.24 0.53 -9.33
N LEU A 115 1.77 0.40 -8.08
CA LEU A 115 0.42 -0.04 -7.72
C LEU A 115 -0.03 -1.32 -8.44
N ALA A 116 0.91 -2.22 -8.74
CA ALA A 116 0.65 -3.38 -9.54
C ALA A 116 1.36 -4.62 -9.01
N LEU A 117 0.60 -5.70 -9.02
CA LEU A 117 1.03 -7.04 -8.72
C LEU A 117 0.72 -7.88 -9.96
N ILE A 118 1.72 -8.60 -10.45
CA ILE A 118 1.69 -9.33 -11.72
C ILE A 118 1.75 -10.83 -11.41
N PRO A 119 0.65 -11.57 -11.54
CA PRO A 119 0.56 -12.98 -11.14
C PRO A 119 1.65 -13.86 -11.73
N ARG A 120 2.02 -13.63 -13.00
CA ARG A 120 3.00 -14.42 -13.74
C ARG A 120 4.38 -14.51 -13.07
N TYR A 121 4.74 -13.54 -12.24
CA TYR A 121 6.04 -13.52 -11.55
C TYR A 121 5.98 -14.08 -10.13
N LEU A 122 4.81 -14.57 -9.68
CA LEU A 122 4.60 -15.05 -8.32
C LEU A 122 4.33 -16.56 -8.32
N GLN A 123 4.99 -17.28 -7.40
CA GLN A 123 4.85 -18.73 -7.27
C GLN A 123 3.40 -19.19 -7.07
N ASN A 124 2.60 -18.40 -6.35
CA ASN A 124 1.18 -18.69 -6.04
C ASN A 124 0.19 -17.91 -6.90
N ASN A 125 0.64 -17.22 -7.96
CA ASN A 125 -0.21 -16.46 -8.89
C ASN A 125 -1.18 -15.45 -8.22
N TYR A 126 -0.79 -14.86 -7.09
CA TYR A 126 -1.60 -13.82 -6.45
C TYR A 126 -1.84 -12.66 -7.43
N SER A 127 -2.93 -11.92 -7.21
CA SER A 127 -3.39 -10.81 -8.04
C SER A 127 -3.62 -9.55 -7.21
N MET A 128 -3.87 -8.42 -7.90
CA MET A 128 -4.34 -7.21 -7.22
C MET A 128 -5.70 -7.41 -6.52
N SER A 129 -6.53 -8.36 -6.97
CA SER A 129 -7.77 -8.68 -6.28
C SER A 129 -7.49 -9.36 -4.94
N ASP A 130 -6.49 -10.25 -4.87
CA ASP A 130 -6.07 -10.91 -3.62
C ASP A 130 -5.48 -9.90 -2.63
N PHE A 131 -4.65 -8.97 -3.12
CA PHE A 131 -4.14 -7.87 -2.30
C PHE A 131 -5.27 -7.00 -1.74
N LYS A 132 -6.28 -6.69 -2.56
CA LYS A 132 -7.47 -5.95 -2.10
C LYS A 132 -8.26 -6.73 -1.05
N GLU A 133 -8.40 -8.05 -1.21
CA GLU A 133 -9.04 -8.88 -0.19
C GLU A 133 -8.23 -8.94 1.10
N PHE A 134 -6.91 -9.01 1.02
CA PHE A 134 -6.02 -8.86 2.16
C PHE A 134 -6.23 -7.53 2.89
N LEU A 135 -6.30 -6.40 2.18
CA LEU A 135 -6.61 -5.09 2.79
C LEU A 135 -7.99 -5.09 3.47
N ARG A 136 -8.97 -5.76 2.88
CA ARG A 136 -10.31 -5.88 3.47
C ARG A 136 -10.29 -6.59 4.80
N GLN A 137 -9.49 -7.64 4.93
CA GLN A 137 -9.27 -8.35 6.20
C GLN A 137 -8.56 -7.46 7.21
N CYS A 138 -7.44 -6.84 6.82
CA CYS A 138 -6.64 -5.96 7.69
C CYS A 138 -7.47 -4.82 8.31
N PHE A 139 -8.33 -4.19 7.50
CA PHE A 139 -9.13 -3.03 7.94
C PHE A 139 -10.58 -3.38 8.31
N SER A 140 -10.92 -4.66 8.38
CA SER A 140 -12.27 -5.17 8.71
C SER A 140 -13.39 -4.55 7.83
N LEU A 141 -13.16 -4.53 6.52
CA LEU A 141 -14.03 -3.87 5.55
C LEU A 141 -15.26 -4.73 5.19
N LYS A 142 -16.43 -4.33 5.70
CA LYS A 142 -17.65 -5.15 5.65
C LYS A 142 -18.32 -5.28 4.27
N ARG A 143 -18.19 -4.30 3.36
CA ARG A 143 -18.93 -4.34 2.07
C ARG A 143 -18.13 -5.08 1.00
N ALA A 144 -18.57 -6.28 0.64
CA ALA A 144 -17.95 -7.11 -0.40
C ALA A 144 -18.48 -6.80 -1.83
N SER A 145 -19.75 -6.40 -1.98
CA SER A 145 -20.39 -6.23 -3.30
C SER A 145 -21.19 -4.92 -3.45
N VAL A 146 -21.51 -4.60 -4.70
CA VAL A 146 -22.39 -3.49 -5.08
C VAL A 146 -23.84 -3.90 -4.80
N ASP A 147 -24.57 -3.09 -4.03
CA ASP A 147 -26.02 -3.24 -3.96
C ASP A 147 -26.65 -2.39 -5.06
N LYS A 148 -27.07 -3.05 -6.15
CA LYS A 148 -27.66 -2.41 -7.32
C LYS A 148 -29.03 -1.78 -7.04
N ARG A 149 -29.66 -2.08 -5.89
CA ARG A 149 -30.98 -1.55 -5.51
C ARG A 149 -30.89 -0.20 -4.81
N ARG A 150 -29.69 0.25 -4.44
CA ARG A 150 -29.47 1.51 -3.72
C ARG A 150 -28.84 2.55 -4.62
N LYS A 151 -29.17 3.82 -4.33
CA LYS A 151 -28.55 4.98 -5.00
C LYS A 151 -27.02 4.92 -4.86
N PRO A 152 -26.24 4.95 -5.96
CA PRO A 152 -24.80 4.75 -5.91
C PRO A 152 -24.10 5.90 -5.17
N ARG A 153 -23.08 5.59 -4.38
CA ARG A 153 -22.29 6.51 -3.58
C ARG A 153 -21.00 6.87 -4.32
N LEU A 154 -20.77 8.15 -4.55
CA LEU A 154 -19.55 8.66 -5.19
C LEU A 154 -18.68 9.35 -4.14
N LEU A 155 -17.48 8.81 -3.88
CA LEU A 155 -16.46 9.54 -3.14
C LEU A 155 -15.83 10.59 -4.05
N MET A 156 -15.82 11.84 -3.62
CA MET A 156 -15.10 12.92 -4.29
C MET A 156 -13.95 13.41 -3.41
N LEU A 157 -12.72 13.16 -3.85
CA LEU A 157 -11.50 13.67 -3.21
C LEU A 157 -11.19 15.08 -3.73
N LEU A 158 -11.58 16.08 -2.94
CA LEU A 158 -11.51 17.49 -3.29
C LEU A 158 -10.20 18.09 -2.75
N ARG A 159 -9.12 18.02 -3.54
CA ARG A 159 -7.81 18.59 -3.18
C ARG A 159 -7.83 20.12 -3.21
N ARG A 160 -7.03 20.74 -2.33
CA ARG A 160 -6.70 22.18 -2.34
C ARG A 160 -5.22 22.40 -2.73
N GLY A 161 -4.89 23.60 -3.19
CA GLY A 161 -3.54 23.98 -3.62
C GLY A 161 -3.35 23.91 -5.12
N SER A 162 -2.16 23.53 -5.59
CA SER A 162 -1.74 23.63 -7.02
C SER A 162 -2.61 22.91 -8.06
N ARG A 163 -3.48 22.01 -7.63
CA ARG A 163 -4.39 21.21 -8.47
C ARG A 163 -5.66 21.00 -7.67
N SER A 164 -6.70 21.76 -8.00
CA SER A 164 -8.00 21.78 -7.35
C SER A 164 -9.11 21.89 -8.40
N LEU A 165 -10.32 21.48 -8.04
CA LEU A 165 -11.50 21.82 -8.82
C LEU A 165 -11.87 23.27 -8.49
N MET A 166 -11.97 24.13 -9.50
CA MET A 166 -12.34 25.54 -9.29
C MET A 166 -13.86 25.69 -9.08
N ASN A 167 -14.63 24.76 -9.64
CA ASN A 167 -16.09 24.71 -9.63
C ASN A 167 -16.60 23.51 -8.81
N GLU A 168 -16.07 23.32 -7.59
CA GLU A 168 -16.42 22.18 -6.73
C GLU A 168 -17.92 22.07 -6.46
N LYS A 169 -18.61 23.19 -6.23
CA LYS A 169 -20.05 23.22 -5.93
C LYS A 169 -20.86 22.71 -7.11
N GLU A 170 -20.52 23.15 -8.31
CA GLU A 170 -21.15 22.81 -9.57
C GLU A 170 -20.95 21.33 -9.89
N VAL A 171 -19.72 20.82 -9.75
CA VAL A 171 -19.40 19.40 -10.00
C VAL A 171 -20.10 18.50 -8.98
N VAL A 172 -20.14 18.88 -7.70
CA VAL A 172 -20.89 18.13 -6.67
C VAL A 172 -22.39 18.16 -6.94
N SER A 173 -22.94 19.30 -7.36
CA SER A 173 -24.35 19.44 -7.73
C SER A 173 -24.70 18.56 -8.92
N MET A 174 -23.87 18.57 -9.97
CA MET A 174 -24.01 17.72 -11.15
C MET A 174 -23.97 16.23 -10.76
N ALA A 175 -23.00 15.81 -9.94
CA ALA A 175 -22.94 14.42 -9.50
C ALA A 175 -24.19 13.98 -8.72
N LYS A 176 -24.79 14.88 -7.94
CA LYS A 176 -26.07 14.62 -7.24
C LYS A 176 -27.25 14.53 -8.21
N SER A 177 -27.32 15.41 -9.22
CA SER A 177 -28.42 15.46 -10.20
C SER A 177 -28.43 14.24 -11.11
N VAL A 178 -27.27 13.71 -11.50
CA VAL A 178 -27.16 12.46 -12.27
C VAL A 178 -27.40 11.20 -11.43
N GLY A 179 -27.75 11.35 -10.14
CA GLY A 179 -28.20 10.23 -9.32
C GLY A 179 -27.15 9.63 -8.38
N PHE A 180 -26.02 10.28 -8.11
CA PHE A 180 -25.12 9.83 -7.04
C PHE A 180 -25.50 10.40 -5.66
N ARG A 181 -25.18 9.65 -4.62
CA ARG A 181 -25.02 10.16 -3.26
C ARG A 181 -23.56 10.54 -3.06
N VAL A 182 -23.25 11.83 -3.10
CA VAL A 182 -21.87 12.32 -3.02
C VAL A 182 -21.36 12.31 -1.58
N VAL A 183 -20.16 11.76 -1.39
CA VAL A 183 -19.36 11.86 -0.17
C VAL A 183 -18.13 12.68 -0.51
N ALA A 184 -18.05 13.93 -0.04
CA ALA A 184 -16.89 14.78 -0.25
C ALA A 184 -15.85 14.54 0.85
N ALA A 185 -14.58 14.39 0.47
CA ALA A 185 -13.47 14.27 1.41
C ALA A 185 -12.30 15.13 0.95
N ARG A 186 -11.51 15.60 1.93
CA ARG A 186 -10.29 16.38 1.72
C ARG A 186 -9.06 15.52 2.04
N PRO A 187 -7.84 15.89 1.59
CA PRO A 187 -6.62 15.13 1.87
C PRO A 187 -6.36 14.90 3.36
N GLU A 188 -6.78 15.81 4.24
CA GLU A 188 -6.58 15.69 5.69
C GLU A 188 -7.38 14.50 6.26
N ALA A 189 -8.51 14.16 5.64
CA ALA A 189 -9.31 13.01 6.02
C ALA A 189 -8.62 11.67 5.72
N THR A 190 -7.56 11.66 4.90
CA THR A 190 -6.85 10.42 4.52
C THR A 190 -5.71 10.09 5.47
N GLY A 191 -5.45 10.90 6.51
CA GLY A 191 -4.40 10.64 7.50
C GLY A 191 -4.64 9.37 8.33
N ASP A 192 -5.88 9.16 8.76
CA ASP A 192 -6.32 7.92 9.41
C ASP A 192 -6.74 6.91 8.34
N VAL A 193 -5.79 6.06 7.94
CA VAL A 193 -5.99 5.07 6.89
C VAL A 193 -7.11 4.09 7.22
N ALA A 194 -7.19 3.62 8.47
CA ALA A 194 -8.19 2.63 8.87
C ALA A 194 -9.62 3.22 8.80
N ARG A 195 -9.82 4.44 9.31
CA ARG A 195 -11.10 5.14 9.21
C ARG A 195 -11.43 5.46 7.76
N PHE A 196 -10.47 5.98 7.01
CA PHE A 196 -10.73 6.41 5.64
C PHE A 196 -10.98 5.22 4.69
N ALA A 197 -10.29 4.09 4.89
CA ALA A 197 -10.57 2.85 4.18
C ALA A 197 -12.03 2.40 4.32
N ARG A 198 -12.64 2.56 5.51
CA ARG A 198 -14.08 2.28 5.72
C ARG A 198 -14.97 3.25 4.95
N VAL A 199 -14.60 4.54 4.89
CA VAL A 199 -15.33 5.54 4.09
C VAL A 199 -15.27 5.19 2.61
N VAL A 200 -14.07 4.87 2.09
CA VAL A 200 -13.88 4.46 0.69
C VAL A 200 -14.63 3.17 0.39
N ASN A 201 -14.56 2.16 1.26
CA ASN A 201 -15.30 0.90 1.10
C ASN A 201 -16.82 1.09 1.15
N SER A 202 -17.30 2.17 1.79
CA SER A 202 -18.71 2.56 1.77
C SER A 202 -19.17 3.14 0.42
N CYS A 203 -18.25 3.50 -0.47
CA CYS A 203 -18.54 4.13 -1.76
C CYS A 203 -18.47 3.13 -2.92
N ASP A 204 -19.14 3.50 -4.01
CA ASP A 204 -19.33 2.67 -5.20
C ASP A 204 -18.43 3.11 -6.35
N ALA A 205 -18.06 4.39 -6.38
CA ALA A 205 -17.08 4.97 -7.27
C ALA A 205 -16.26 6.04 -6.52
N MET A 206 -15.11 6.40 -7.09
CA MET A 206 -14.30 7.51 -6.59
C MET A 206 -13.90 8.43 -7.75
N MET A 207 -13.92 9.73 -7.49
CA MET A 207 -13.48 10.79 -8.39
C MET A 207 -12.56 11.74 -7.63
N GLY A 208 -11.57 12.30 -8.32
CA GLY A 208 -10.70 13.32 -7.76
C GLY A 208 -9.69 13.82 -8.78
N VAL A 209 -8.98 14.88 -8.42
CA VAL A 209 -7.88 15.41 -9.23
C VAL A 209 -6.65 14.51 -9.06
N HIS A 210 -5.89 14.32 -10.14
CA HIS A 210 -4.70 13.47 -10.14
C HIS A 210 -3.72 13.80 -8.99
N GLY A 211 -3.29 12.77 -8.27
CA GLY A 211 -2.33 12.85 -7.17
C GLY A 211 -2.42 11.66 -6.21
N ALA A 212 -1.57 11.66 -5.17
CA ALA A 212 -1.43 10.54 -4.23
C ALA A 212 -2.73 10.15 -3.50
N GLY A 213 -3.66 11.10 -3.33
CA GLY A 213 -4.96 10.82 -2.71
C GLY A 213 -5.78 9.76 -3.47
N LEU A 214 -5.62 9.64 -4.79
CA LEU A 214 -6.34 8.64 -5.59
C LEU A 214 -5.88 7.20 -5.32
N THR A 215 -4.74 6.99 -4.66
CA THR A 215 -4.30 5.65 -4.23
C THR A 215 -5.31 4.98 -3.30
N ASN A 216 -6.16 5.77 -2.62
CA ASN A 216 -7.27 5.25 -1.82
C ASN A 216 -8.22 4.31 -2.61
N MET A 217 -8.18 4.34 -3.95
CA MET A 217 -8.94 3.41 -4.80
C MET A 217 -8.67 1.92 -4.50
N VAL A 218 -7.54 1.58 -3.87
CA VAL A 218 -7.26 0.20 -3.41
C VAL A 218 -8.31 -0.30 -2.40
N PHE A 219 -8.94 0.59 -1.63
CA PHE A 219 -9.99 0.25 -0.67
C PHE A 219 -11.40 0.23 -1.27
N LEU A 220 -11.57 0.65 -2.52
CA LEU A 220 -12.82 0.41 -3.24
C LEU A 220 -12.98 -1.10 -3.40
N ARG A 221 -14.21 -1.59 -3.35
CA ARG A 221 -14.47 -3.00 -3.66
C ARG A 221 -14.07 -3.35 -5.10
N THR A 222 -13.70 -4.60 -5.32
CA THR A 222 -13.63 -5.24 -6.62
C THR A 222 -14.97 -5.93 -6.88
N ASP A 223 -15.54 -5.81 -8.08
CA ASP A 223 -16.69 -6.66 -8.41
C ASP A 223 -16.16 -8.09 -8.57
N ALA A 224 -16.76 -9.04 -7.84
CA ALA A 224 -16.30 -10.42 -7.76
C ALA A 224 -16.63 -11.24 -9.03
N ARG A 225 -17.22 -10.63 -10.07
CA ARG A 225 -17.49 -11.28 -11.35
C ARG A 225 -16.70 -10.64 -12.48
N GLY A 226 -15.75 -11.40 -13.01
CA GLY A 226 -15.11 -11.09 -14.28
C GLY A 226 -16.10 -11.03 -15.44
N GLY A 227 -15.71 -10.33 -16.50
CA GLY A 227 -16.22 -10.55 -17.85
C GLY A 227 -17.45 -9.76 -18.32
N GLY A 228 -18.12 -8.97 -17.49
CA GLY A 228 -19.29 -8.18 -17.90
C GLY A 228 -18.98 -6.69 -18.04
N ALA A 229 -19.36 -6.08 -19.16
CA ALA A 229 -19.13 -4.68 -19.54
C ALA A 229 -19.88 -3.63 -18.66
N GLY A 230 -19.68 -3.68 -17.35
CA GLY A 230 -19.97 -2.59 -16.43
C GLY A 230 -18.65 -2.01 -15.95
N ARG A 231 -18.03 -1.14 -16.76
CA ARG A 231 -16.76 -0.49 -16.41
C ARG A 231 -16.93 0.19 -15.06
N ALA A 232 -16.24 -0.33 -14.05
CA ALA A 232 -15.85 0.50 -12.92
C ALA A 232 -15.12 1.71 -13.54
N VAL A 233 -15.65 2.90 -13.35
CA VAL A 233 -14.88 4.14 -13.51
C VAL A 233 -13.79 4.05 -12.44
N GLY A 234 -12.67 3.41 -12.78
CA GLY A 234 -11.70 2.92 -11.81
C GLY A 234 -11.03 1.59 -12.14
N GLU A 235 -11.10 1.06 -13.37
CA GLU A 235 -10.03 0.13 -13.80
C GLU A 235 -8.68 0.82 -13.53
N LEU A 236 -7.76 0.11 -12.86
CA LEU A 236 -6.36 0.51 -12.63
C LEU A 236 -5.56 0.82 -13.92
N LYS A 237 -6.23 0.87 -15.09
CA LYS A 237 -5.71 1.48 -16.30
C LYS A 237 -5.30 2.95 -16.08
N TRP A 238 -5.93 3.69 -15.15
CA TRP A 238 -5.60 5.10 -14.94
C TRP A 238 -4.16 5.34 -14.41
N PRO A 239 -3.67 4.66 -13.35
CA PRO A 239 -2.25 4.75 -13.00
C PRO A 239 -1.36 4.10 -14.08
N ALA A 240 -1.67 2.88 -14.55
CA ALA A 240 -0.75 2.14 -15.43
C ALA A 240 -0.60 2.69 -16.86
N ALA A 241 -1.56 3.48 -17.38
CA ALA A 241 -1.52 4.02 -18.73
C ALA A 241 -0.75 5.35 -18.83
N ARG A 242 -0.67 6.14 -17.74
CA ARG A 242 -0.05 7.48 -17.79
C ARG A 242 1.44 7.49 -17.46
N PHE A 243 1.94 6.50 -16.70
CA PHE A 243 3.38 6.34 -16.45
C PHE A 243 4.17 5.75 -17.64
N ARG A 244 3.53 5.43 -18.77
CA ARG A 244 4.23 4.99 -20.00
C ARG A 244 4.80 6.11 -20.86
N ARG A 245 4.51 7.37 -20.55
CA ARG A 245 5.19 8.51 -21.18
C ARG A 245 5.97 9.24 -20.11
N ALA A 246 7.29 9.16 -20.21
CA ALA A 246 8.15 10.19 -19.64
C ALA A 246 7.58 11.55 -20.07
N THR A 247 7.19 12.37 -19.10
CA THR A 247 7.03 13.79 -19.37
C THR A 247 8.44 14.33 -19.61
N ALA A 248 8.81 14.43 -20.89
CA ALA A 248 9.90 15.28 -21.30
C ALA A 248 9.59 16.70 -20.81
N GLY A 249 10.49 17.26 -20.00
CA GLY A 249 10.45 18.66 -19.56
C GLY A 249 10.02 18.86 -18.11
N MET A 250 10.91 18.56 -17.17
CA MET A 250 11.07 19.33 -15.92
C MET A 250 12.57 19.35 -15.60
N GLY A 251 13.29 20.21 -16.32
CA GLY A 251 14.47 20.89 -15.79
C GLY A 251 14.03 22.20 -15.12
#